data_AF-A0A948E7M8-F1
#
_entry.id   AF-A0A948E7M8-F1
#
_cell.length_a   1.000
_cell.length_b   1.000
_cell.length_c   1.000
_cell.angle_alpha   90.00
_cell.angle_beta   90.00
_cell.angle_gamma   90.00
#
_symmetry.space_group_name_H-M   'P 1'
#
loop_
_entity.id
_entity.type
_entity.pdbx_description
1 polymer ?
#
loop_
_entity_poly.entity_id
_entity_poly.type
_entity_poly.pdbx_seq_one_letter_code
_entity_poly.pdbx_strand_id
1 'polypeptide(L)'
;RPWAVDLLGQGKTIKDLAALAKSATPRLFRALARYPLPQPLLARALSAADPCTRINGVLGAKHLIIKDPQGALDLAREDSNPYVRFNIIFLSPFSGKLASLADRLHSNGSGISTYQWQLLLGKWPPKAASTYGRKWNCKPLRLPAAPWRSAVRFQFHQVPANLACVVVASPSGGFRSVTPHESGNLALLGVPRGKVSLHPILTSR
;
A
#
# COMPACT_ATOMS: atom_id res chain seq x y z
N ARG A 1 12.53 -3.41 21.49
CA ARG A 1 11.64 -4.51 21.04
C ARG A 1 12.21 -5.08 19.74
N PRO A 2 12.34 -6.40 19.58
CA PRO A 2 13.03 -7.00 18.43
C PRO A 2 12.28 -6.69 17.13
N TRP A 3 13.03 -6.46 16.06
CA TRP A 3 12.46 -6.13 14.75
C TRP A 3 11.87 -7.40 14.12
N ALA A 4 10.85 -7.26 13.29
CA ALA A 4 10.24 -8.41 12.59
C ALA A 4 11.24 -9.17 11.67
N VAL A 5 12.33 -8.51 11.28
CA VAL A 5 13.45 -9.13 10.55
C VAL A 5 14.31 -9.99 11.50
N ASP A 6 14.52 -9.54 12.74
CA ASP A 6 15.25 -10.28 13.78
C ASP A 6 14.49 -11.56 14.16
N LEU A 7 13.15 -11.51 14.21
CA LEU A 7 12.32 -12.65 14.58
C LEU A 7 12.35 -13.77 13.53
N LEU A 8 12.37 -13.43 12.23
CA LEU A 8 12.49 -14.42 11.16
C LEU A 8 13.90 -15.02 11.06
N GLY A 9 14.95 -14.23 11.38
CA GLY A 9 16.33 -14.72 11.47
C GLY A 9 16.60 -15.65 12.67
N GLN A 10 15.72 -15.63 13.67
CA GLN A 10 15.79 -16.45 14.89
C GLN A 10 14.98 -17.76 14.81
N GLY A 11 14.61 -18.22 13.61
CA GLY A 11 13.89 -19.49 13.43
C GLY A 11 12.41 -19.46 13.84
N LYS A 12 11.82 -18.30 14.11
CA LYS A 12 10.39 -18.17 14.39
C LYS A 12 9.58 -18.51 13.13
N THR A 13 8.58 -19.37 13.30
CA THR A 13 7.69 -19.80 12.22
C THR A 13 6.66 -18.71 11.88
N ILE A 14 5.98 -18.86 10.74
CA ILE A 14 4.83 -18.02 10.38
C ILE A 14 3.73 -18.08 11.47
N LYS A 15 3.60 -19.21 12.18
CA LYS A 15 2.69 -19.35 13.34
C LYS A 15 3.11 -18.48 14.52
N ASP A 16 4.40 -18.37 14.82
CA ASP A 16 4.92 -17.53 15.90
C ASP A 16 4.70 -16.03 15.61
N LEU A 17 4.86 -15.65 14.35
CA LEU A 17 4.55 -14.28 13.90
C LEU A 17 3.06 -13.97 13.96
N ALA A 18 2.19 -14.95 13.69
CA ALA A 18 0.74 -14.81 13.84
C ALA A 18 0.33 -14.65 15.31
N ALA A 19 1.02 -15.34 16.24
CA ALA A 19 0.80 -15.17 17.68
C ALA A 19 1.27 -13.80 18.20
N LEU A 20 2.39 -13.29 17.68
CA LEU A 20 2.90 -11.93 17.94
C LEU A 20 1.99 -10.83 17.35
N ALA A 21 1.25 -11.14 16.29
CA ALA A 21 0.31 -10.23 15.64
C ALA A 21 -1.02 -10.04 16.39
N LYS A 22 -1.14 -10.51 17.65
CA LYS A 22 -2.28 -10.18 18.52
C LYS A 22 -2.54 -8.66 18.62
N SER A 23 -1.52 -7.82 18.37
CA SER A 23 -1.64 -6.35 18.34
C SER A 23 -1.73 -5.71 16.95
N ALA A 24 -1.72 -6.49 15.85
CA ALA A 24 -1.96 -6.05 14.47
C ALA A 24 -1.31 -4.70 14.06
N THR A 25 -0.13 -4.38 14.58
CA THR A 25 0.44 -3.03 14.38
C THR A 25 0.85 -2.80 12.92
N PRO A 26 0.70 -1.57 12.38
CA PRO A 26 1.13 -1.21 11.02
C PRO A 26 2.56 -1.63 10.69
N ARG A 27 3.46 -1.53 11.68
CA ARG A 27 4.88 -1.86 11.55
C ARG A 27 5.12 -3.34 11.26
N LEU A 28 4.40 -4.23 11.96
CA LEU A 28 4.51 -5.66 11.75
C LEU A 28 4.01 -6.04 10.35
N PHE A 29 2.84 -5.54 9.95
CA PHE A 29 2.30 -5.80 8.62
C PHE A 29 3.21 -5.32 7.52
N ARG A 30 3.79 -4.12 7.67
CA ARG A 30 4.74 -3.60 6.69
C ARG A 30 5.96 -4.51 6.52
N ALA A 31 6.52 -5.02 7.62
CA ALA A 31 7.68 -5.91 7.57
C ALA A 31 7.32 -7.28 6.96
N LEU A 32 6.11 -7.78 7.24
CA LEU A 32 5.66 -9.09 6.80
C LEU A 32 5.03 -9.10 5.40
N ALA A 33 4.71 -7.94 4.81
CA ALA A 33 4.07 -7.82 3.50
C ALA A 33 4.85 -8.46 2.32
N ARG A 34 6.07 -8.94 2.55
CA ARG A 34 6.87 -9.70 1.58
C ARG A 34 6.67 -11.22 1.64
N TYR A 35 5.95 -11.72 2.64
CA TYR A 35 5.69 -13.14 2.86
C TYR A 35 4.19 -13.45 2.71
N PRO A 36 3.82 -14.69 2.35
CA PRO A 36 2.45 -15.14 2.45
C PRO A 36 2.03 -15.19 3.92
N LEU A 37 1.07 -14.36 4.28
CA LEU A 37 0.54 -14.26 5.63
C LEU A 37 -0.68 -15.18 5.81
N PRO A 38 -0.93 -15.70 7.04
CA PRO A 38 -2.15 -16.48 7.31
C PRO A 38 -3.43 -15.69 7.03
N GLN A 39 -4.44 -16.34 6.45
CA GLN A 39 -5.71 -15.70 6.10
C GLN A 39 -6.40 -14.96 7.26
N PRO A 40 -6.49 -15.50 8.49
CA PRO A 40 -7.13 -14.78 9.60
C PRO A 40 -6.43 -13.47 9.95
N LEU A 41 -5.10 -13.46 9.81
CA LEU A 41 -4.27 -12.28 10.08
C LEU A 41 -4.45 -11.23 8.99
N LEU A 42 -4.58 -11.65 7.73
CA LEU A 42 -4.90 -10.76 6.62
C LEU A 42 -6.31 -10.17 6.75
N ALA A 43 -7.32 -10.99 7.06
CA ALA A 43 -8.69 -10.53 7.27
C ALA A 43 -8.76 -9.44 8.35
N ARG A 44 -8.09 -9.67 9.48
CA ARG A 44 -7.98 -8.68 10.56
C ARG A 44 -7.25 -7.40 10.13
N ALA A 45 -6.22 -7.52 9.30
CA ALA A 45 -5.49 -6.36 8.79
C ALA A 45 -6.38 -5.48 7.91
N LEU A 46 -7.16 -6.12 7.04
CA LEU A 46 -8.03 -5.46 6.07
C LEU A 46 -9.28 -4.85 6.73
N SER A 47 -9.71 -5.37 7.88
CA SER A 47 -10.81 -4.79 8.67
C SER A 47 -10.35 -3.83 9.79
N ALA A 48 -9.05 -3.58 9.93
CA ALA A 48 -8.53 -2.69 10.97
C ALA A 48 -9.06 -1.27 10.81
N ALA A 49 -9.41 -0.59 11.90
CA ALA A 49 -9.87 0.82 11.86
C ALA A 49 -8.79 1.77 11.32
N ASP A 50 -7.52 1.48 11.60
CA ASP A 50 -6.38 2.28 11.18
C ASP A 50 -6.04 2.08 9.69
N PRO A 51 -5.99 3.15 8.88
CA PRO A 51 -5.68 3.05 7.46
C PRO A 51 -4.23 2.61 7.19
N CYS A 52 -3.26 2.87 8.07
CA CYS A 52 -1.88 2.40 7.84
C CYS A 52 -1.84 0.87 7.78
N THR A 53 -2.53 0.21 8.72
CA THR A 53 -2.63 -1.24 8.81
C THR A 53 -3.27 -1.79 7.55
N ARG A 54 -4.39 -1.22 7.09
CA ARG A 54 -5.07 -1.66 5.86
C ARG A 54 -4.20 -1.50 4.62
N ILE A 55 -3.50 -0.37 4.45
CA ILE A 55 -2.59 -0.14 3.30
C ILE A 55 -1.52 -1.23 3.21
N ASN A 56 -0.86 -1.57 4.32
CA ASN A 56 0.14 -2.62 4.35
C ASN A 56 -0.47 -4.03 4.29
N GLY A 57 -1.67 -4.21 4.84
CA GLY A 57 -2.44 -5.46 4.79
C GLY A 57 -2.76 -5.88 3.37
N VAL A 58 -3.18 -4.95 2.51
CA VAL A 58 -3.40 -5.18 1.07
C VAL A 58 -2.14 -5.72 0.38
N LEU A 59 -0.96 -5.21 0.72
CA LEU A 59 0.31 -5.72 0.17
C LEU A 59 0.60 -7.15 0.62
N GLY A 60 0.37 -7.47 1.89
CA GLY A 60 0.48 -8.84 2.39
C GLY A 60 -0.53 -9.80 1.76
N ALA A 61 -1.71 -9.29 1.42
CA ALA A 61 -2.79 -10.01 0.74
C ALA A 61 -2.64 -10.05 -0.79
N LYS A 62 -1.55 -9.54 -1.37
CA LYS A 62 -1.34 -9.47 -2.83
C LYS A 62 -1.69 -10.77 -3.56
N HIS A 63 -1.26 -11.90 -3.02
CA HIS A 63 -1.47 -13.21 -3.62
C HIS A 63 -2.96 -13.63 -3.63
N LEU A 64 -3.76 -13.18 -2.65
CA LEU A 64 -5.20 -13.40 -2.61
C LEU A 64 -5.91 -12.46 -3.59
N ILE A 65 -5.53 -11.18 -3.60
CA ILE A 65 -6.09 -10.14 -4.49
C ILE A 65 -5.93 -10.52 -5.98
N ILE A 66 -4.80 -11.14 -6.32
CA ILE A 66 -4.55 -11.61 -7.69
C ILE A 66 -5.43 -12.81 -8.04
N LYS A 67 -5.68 -13.71 -7.08
CA LYS A 67 -6.42 -14.96 -7.29
C LYS A 67 -7.94 -14.79 -7.22
N ASP A 68 -8.43 -13.78 -6.51
CA ASP A 68 -9.86 -13.48 -6.36
C ASP A 68 -10.18 -12.04 -6.83
N PRO A 69 -10.39 -11.84 -8.14
CA PRO A 69 -10.69 -10.53 -8.70
C PRO A 69 -12.03 -9.94 -8.22
N GLN A 70 -13.01 -10.79 -7.85
CA GLN A 70 -14.32 -10.33 -7.42
C GLN A 70 -14.24 -9.86 -5.96
N GLY A 71 -13.63 -10.64 -5.07
CA GLY A 71 -13.37 -10.19 -3.69
C GLY A 71 -12.47 -8.95 -3.63
N ALA A 72 -11.50 -8.82 -4.54
CA ALA A 72 -10.72 -7.59 -4.66
C ALA A 72 -11.57 -6.38 -5.07
N LEU A 73 -12.51 -6.55 -6.02
CA LEU A 73 -13.42 -5.47 -6.41
C LEU A 73 -14.33 -5.04 -5.25
N ASP A 74 -14.85 -6.00 -4.49
CA ASP A 74 -15.77 -5.72 -3.38
C ASP A 74 -15.03 -5.03 -2.22
N LEU A 75 -13.83 -5.52 -1.87
CA LEU A 75 -12.95 -4.85 -0.91
C LEU A 75 -12.61 -3.41 -1.33
N ALA A 76 -12.33 -3.19 -2.62
CA ALA A 76 -12.03 -1.86 -3.13
C ALA A 76 -13.25 -0.93 -3.13
N ARG A 77 -14.47 -1.46 -3.19
CA ARG A 77 -15.70 -0.66 -3.07
C ARG A 77 -15.96 -0.25 -1.64
N GLU A 78 -15.76 -1.16 -0.70
CA GLU A 78 -16.05 -0.98 0.73
C GLU A 78 -15.06 -0.02 1.41
N ASP A 79 -13.77 -0.06 1.06
CA ASP A 79 -12.80 0.82 1.71
C ASP A 79 -12.96 2.29 1.25
N SER A 80 -12.97 3.22 2.20
CA SER A 80 -13.07 4.65 1.93
C SER A 80 -11.71 5.33 1.70
N ASN A 81 -10.61 4.69 2.09
CA ASN A 81 -9.28 5.26 2.01
C ASN A 81 -8.71 5.15 0.58
N PRO A 82 -8.31 6.27 -0.06
CA PRO A 82 -7.87 6.26 -1.45
C PRO A 82 -6.63 5.39 -1.70
N TYR A 83 -5.70 5.32 -0.74
CA TYR A 83 -4.46 4.54 -0.88
C TYR A 83 -4.71 3.04 -0.75
N VAL A 84 -5.68 2.63 0.07
CA VAL A 84 -6.11 1.23 0.16
C VAL A 84 -6.75 0.81 -1.16
N ARG A 85 -7.73 1.59 -1.63
CA ARG A 85 -8.42 1.34 -2.91
C ARG A 85 -7.44 1.27 -4.07
N PHE A 86 -6.50 2.21 -4.16
CA PHE A 86 -5.49 2.21 -5.19
C PHE A 86 -4.62 0.96 -5.13
N ASN A 87 -4.16 0.54 -3.94
CA ASN A 87 -3.36 -0.68 -3.82
C ASN A 87 -4.10 -1.91 -4.32
N ILE A 88 -5.39 -2.03 -3.98
CA ILE A 88 -6.20 -3.16 -4.45
C ILE A 88 -6.28 -3.14 -5.98
N ILE A 89 -6.71 -2.02 -6.57
CA ILE A 89 -6.79 -1.84 -8.03
C ILE A 89 -5.44 -2.11 -8.71
N PHE A 90 -4.35 -1.59 -8.13
CA PHE A 90 -3.01 -1.74 -8.66
C PHE A 90 -2.56 -3.19 -8.64
N LEU A 91 -2.89 -3.97 -7.61
CA LEU A 91 -2.47 -5.37 -7.50
C LEU A 91 -3.37 -6.32 -8.28
N SER A 92 -4.63 -5.98 -8.49
CA SER A 92 -5.59 -6.79 -9.21
C SER A 92 -5.27 -6.92 -10.71
N PRO A 93 -5.66 -8.04 -11.34
CA PRO A 93 -5.74 -8.13 -12.80
C PRO A 93 -6.69 -7.05 -13.35
N PHE A 94 -6.43 -6.62 -14.59
CA PHE A 94 -7.31 -5.64 -15.23
C PHE A 94 -8.74 -6.18 -15.38
N SER A 95 -9.72 -5.36 -15.00
CA SER A 95 -11.13 -5.58 -15.32
C SER A 95 -11.81 -4.24 -15.59
N GLY A 96 -12.85 -4.24 -16.43
CA GLY A 96 -13.62 -3.02 -16.72
C GLY A 96 -14.21 -2.38 -15.46
N LYS A 97 -14.67 -3.21 -14.50
CA LYS A 97 -15.24 -2.75 -13.23
C LYS A 97 -14.20 -2.05 -12.35
N LEU A 98 -12.98 -2.59 -12.25
CA LEU A 98 -11.88 -1.95 -11.53
C LEU A 98 -11.39 -0.68 -12.24
N ALA A 99 -11.40 -0.66 -13.57
CA ALA A 99 -11.05 0.52 -14.35
C ALA A 99 -12.04 1.67 -14.10
N SER A 100 -13.35 1.38 -14.05
CA SER A 100 -14.36 2.37 -13.64
C SER A 100 -14.18 2.86 -12.21
N LEU A 101 -13.72 2.01 -11.30
CA LEU A 101 -13.43 2.42 -9.92
C LEU A 101 -12.19 3.33 -9.87
N ALA A 102 -11.13 2.98 -10.60
CA ALA A 102 -9.93 3.81 -10.74
C ALA A 102 -10.25 5.18 -11.30
N ASP A 103 -11.13 5.25 -12.29
CA ASP A 103 -11.56 6.50 -12.92
C ASP A 103 -12.30 7.43 -11.95
N ARG A 104 -13.21 6.87 -11.13
CA ARG A 104 -13.85 7.63 -10.05
C ARG A 104 -12.83 8.08 -9.01
N LEU A 105 -11.91 7.21 -8.62
CA LEU A 105 -10.86 7.52 -7.64
C LEU A 105 -9.90 8.62 -8.15
N HIS A 106 -9.57 8.62 -9.44
CA HIS A 106 -8.78 9.66 -10.09
C HIS A 106 -9.55 10.99 -10.12
N SER A 107 -10.81 10.96 -10.57
CA SER A 107 -11.63 12.16 -10.78
C SER A 107 -12.00 12.88 -9.48
N ASN A 108 -12.13 12.15 -8.36
CA ASN A 108 -12.49 12.73 -7.06
C ASN A 108 -11.32 13.41 -6.33
N GLY A 109 -10.16 13.62 -6.98
CA GLY A 109 -9.04 14.33 -6.36
C GLY A 109 -8.41 13.57 -5.17
N SER A 110 -8.24 12.25 -5.30
CA SER A 110 -7.76 11.33 -4.24
C SER A 110 -6.39 11.63 -3.60
N GLY A 111 -5.70 12.69 -4.02
CA GLY A 111 -4.35 13.02 -3.57
C GLY A 111 -3.26 12.08 -4.09
N ILE A 112 -3.62 11.07 -4.89
CA ILE A 112 -2.69 10.13 -5.52
C ILE A 112 -1.95 10.85 -6.65
N SER A 113 -0.62 10.79 -6.63
CA SER A 113 0.19 11.52 -7.61
C SER A 113 0.01 10.98 -9.04
N THR A 114 0.12 11.87 -10.03
CA THR A 114 0.07 11.53 -11.46
C THR A 114 1.02 10.38 -11.79
N TYR A 115 2.19 10.34 -11.17
CA TYR A 115 3.17 9.28 -11.36
C TYR A 115 2.62 7.87 -11.03
N GLN A 116 1.80 7.73 -9.99
CA GLN A 116 1.20 6.44 -9.64
C GLN A 116 0.12 6.03 -10.65
N TRP A 117 -0.66 6.98 -11.15
CA TRP A 117 -1.61 6.72 -12.23
C TRP A 117 -0.92 6.29 -13.52
N GLN A 118 0.21 6.91 -13.87
CA GLN A 118 1.03 6.50 -15.00
C GLN A 118 1.51 5.04 -14.85
N LEU A 119 1.94 4.64 -13.65
CA LEU A 119 2.34 3.26 -13.37
C LEU A 119 1.18 2.26 -13.47
N LEU A 120 0.00 2.63 -12.97
CA LEU A 120 -1.20 1.81 -13.11
C LEU A 120 -1.53 1.57 -14.59
N LEU A 121 -1.54 2.64 -15.39
CA LEU A 121 -1.79 2.56 -16.84
C LEU A 121 -0.73 1.70 -17.55
N GLY A 122 0.53 1.74 -17.11
CA GLY A 122 1.59 0.90 -17.66
C GLY A 122 1.32 -0.60 -17.55
N LYS A 123 0.51 -1.01 -16.57
CA LYS A 123 0.10 -2.42 -16.33
C LYS A 123 -1.15 -2.84 -17.09
N TRP A 124 -1.94 -1.89 -17.56
CA TRP A 124 -3.21 -2.19 -18.21
C TRP A 124 -3.04 -2.59 -19.68
N PRO A 125 -4.03 -3.29 -20.27
CA PRO A 125 -4.03 -3.58 -21.69
C PRO A 125 -3.90 -2.29 -22.52
N PRO A 126 -3.15 -2.29 -23.65
CA PRO A 126 -2.84 -1.07 -24.41
C PRO A 126 -4.06 -0.21 -24.77
N LYS A 127 -5.18 -0.85 -25.14
CA LYS A 127 -6.43 -0.15 -25.45
C LYS A 127 -6.98 0.61 -24.24
N ALA A 128 -7.03 -0.04 -23.08
CA ALA A 128 -7.47 0.61 -21.84
C ALA A 128 -6.48 1.71 -21.40
N ALA A 129 -5.18 1.42 -21.43
CA ALA A 129 -4.13 2.38 -21.08
C ALA A 129 -4.21 3.66 -21.92
N SER A 130 -4.48 3.54 -23.24
CA SER A 130 -4.66 4.68 -24.14
C SER A 130 -5.94 5.47 -23.85
N THR A 131 -7.07 4.79 -23.66
CA THR A 131 -8.35 5.45 -23.34
C THR A 131 -8.26 6.25 -22.05
N TYR A 132 -7.83 5.62 -20.96
CA TYR A 132 -7.73 6.28 -19.67
C TYR A 132 -6.55 7.26 -19.61
N GLY A 133 -5.44 6.99 -20.31
CA GLY A 133 -4.33 7.93 -20.40
C GLY A 133 -4.70 9.26 -21.07
N ARG A 134 -5.53 9.23 -22.12
CA ARG A 134 -6.11 10.46 -22.70
C ARG A 134 -7.05 11.15 -21.73
N LYS A 135 -7.95 10.39 -21.10
CA LYS A 135 -8.94 10.94 -20.15
C LYS A 135 -8.29 11.63 -18.94
N TRP A 136 -7.24 11.03 -18.39
CA TRP A 136 -6.56 11.51 -17.19
C TRP A 136 -5.38 12.44 -17.50
N ASN A 137 -5.13 12.74 -18.78
CA ASN A 137 -3.98 13.50 -19.25
C ASN A 137 -2.63 12.96 -18.71
N CYS A 138 -2.43 11.63 -18.77
CA CYS A 138 -1.22 10.99 -18.27
C CYS A 138 -0.75 9.84 -19.19
N LYS A 139 0.57 9.75 -19.40
CA LYS A 139 1.18 8.73 -20.27
C LYS A 139 1.46 7.44 -19.49
N PRO A 140 1.15 6.25 -20.02
CA PRO A 140 1.49 4.98 -19.38
C PRO A 140 3.00 4.89 -19.12
N LEU A 141 3.38 4.52 -17.90
CA LEU A 141 4.77 4.33 -17.50
C LEU A 141 4.99 2.86 -17.15
N ARG A 142 5.85 2.19 -17.91
CA ARG A 142 6.35 0.85 -17.59
C ARG A 142 7.74 0.98 -17.02
N LEU A 143 7.92 0.54 -15.79
CA LEU A 143 9.25 0.41 -15.20
C LEU A 143 9.69 -1.05 -15.27
N PRO A 144 10.98 -1.32 -15.53
CA PRO A 144 11.53 -2.63 -15.26
C PRO A 144 11.29 -2.97 -13.79
N ALA A 145 11.08 -4.25 -13.48
CA ALA A 145 10.99 -4.72 -12.10
C ALA A 145 12.32 -4.42 -11.38
N ALA A 146 12.44 -3.23 -10.81
CA ALA A 146 13.67 -2.81 -10.17
C ALA A 146 13.83 -3.56 -8.83
N PRO A 147 15.02 -4.12 -8.55
CA PRO A 147 15.28 -4.73 -7.25
C PRO A 147 15.14 -3.69 -6.13
N TRP A 148 14.58 -4.12 -5.00
CA TRP A 148 14.35 -3.32 -3.80
C TRP A 148 15.68 -2.82 -3.20
N ARG A 149 16.16 -1.63 -3.59
CA ARG A 149 17.45 -1.13 -3.10
C ARG A 149 17.49 0.38 -2.80
N SER A 150 16.46 0.93 -2.15
CA SER A 150 16.57 2.25 -1.50
C SER A 150 15.72 2.33 -0.24
N ALA A 151 16.13 3.19 0.69
CA ALA A 151 15.37 3.53 1.88
C ALA A 151 15.28 5.05 1.94
N VAL A 152 14.08 5.57 2.10
CA VAL A 152 13.84 6.97 2.41
C VAL A 152 13.62 7.08 3.91
N ARG A 153 14.42 7.93 4.53
CA ARG A 153 14.38 8.25 5.95
C ARG A 153 13.63 9.58 6.08
N PHE A 154 12.51 9.57 6.79
CA PHE A 154 11.81 10.78 7.18
C PHE A 154 12.28 11.20 8.56
N GLN A 155 12.73 12.43 8.65
CA GLN A 155 13.02 13.07 9.93
C GLN A 155 11.97 14.15 10.16
N PHE A 156 11.27 14.07 11.28
CA PHE A 156 10.31 15.08 11.71
C PHE A 156 10.94 15.87 12.86
N HIS A 157 10.96 17.20 12.79
CA HIS A 157 11.35 18.02 13.95
C HIS A 157 10.34 17.87 15.09
N GLN A 158 9.06 17.74 14.74
CA GLN A 158 7.97 17.37 15.62
C GLN A 158 6.93 16.60 14.81
N VAL A 159 6.45 15.47 15.32
CA VAL A 159 5.36 14.72 14.68
C VAL A 159 4.05 15.45 14.97
N PRO A 160 3.28 15.88 13.97
CA PRO A 160 1.99 16.51 14.21
C PRO A 160 1.07 15.55 14.99
N ALA A 161 0.42 16.03 16.04
CA ALA A 161 -0.42 15.20 16.92
C ALA A 161 -1.59 14.53 16.20
N ASN A 162 -1.99 15.06 15.04
CA ASN A 162 -3.04 14.50 14.19
C ASN A 162 -2.52 13.64 13.03
N LEU A 163 -1.21 13.38 12.93
CA LEU A 163 -0.64 12.57 11.86
C LEU A 163 -0.85 11.08 12.16
N ALA A 164 -1.88 10.48 11.55
CA ALA A 164 -2.17 9.05 11.66
C ALA A 164 -1.13 8.21 10.90
N CYS A 165 -0.76 8.65 9.71
CA CYS A 165 0.01 7.85 8.78
C CYS A 165 0.87 8.67 7.83
N VAL A 166 2.04 8.13 7.49
CA VAL A 166 2.80 8.57 6.31
C VAL A 166 2.73 7.47 5.27
N VAL A 167 2.20 7.81 4.11
CA VAL A 167 2.10 6.89 2.97
C VAL A 167 3.15 7.26 1.94
N VAL A 168 3.80 6.23 1.41
CA VAL A 168 4.90 6.31 0.45
C VAL A 168 4.63 5.39 -0.71
N ALA A 169 4.74 5.95 -1.91
CA ALA A 169 4.50 5.22 -3.14
C ALA A 169 5.73 4.39 -3.57
N SER A 170 5.51 3.12 -3.91
CA SER A 170 6.49 2.15 -4.36
C SER A 170 6.22 1.78 -5.83
N PRO A 171 7.12 2.16 -6.76
CA PRO A 171 7.03 1.82 -8.18
C PRO A 171 6.64 0.37 -8.53
N SER A 172 7.07 -0.61 -7.73
CA SER A 172 6.84 -2.05 -7.96
C SER A 172 5.65 -2.64 -7.18
N GLY A 173 4.97 -1.86 -6.34
CA GLY A 173 4.05 -2.41 -5.34
C GLY A 173 2.89 -1.53 -4.89
N GLY A 174 2.65 -0.36 -5.49
CA GLY A 174 1.65 0.58 -4.98
C GLY A 174 2.15 1.31 -3.74
N PHE A 175 1.30 1.65 -2.80
CA PHE A 175 1.61 2.39 -1.59
C PHE A 175 2.00 1.50 -0.41
N ARG A 176 2.98 1.96 0.36
CA ARG A 176 3.36 1.46 1.69
C ARG A 176 3.10 2.55 2.71
N SER A 177 2.92 2.17 3.97
CA SER A 177 2.65 3.16 5.01
C SER A 177 3.47 2.93 6.28
N VAL A 178 3.70 3.99 7.04
CA VAL A 178 4.33 3.94 8.35
C VAL A 178 3.62 4.87 9.32
N THR A 179 3.46 4.41 10.55
CA THR A 179 3.06 5.26 11.68
C THR A 179 4.32 5.85 12.32
N PRO A 180 4.53 7.19 12.24
CA PRO A 180 5.63 7.85 12.92
C PRO A 180 5.53 7.62 14.44
N HIS A 181 6.67 7.56 15.13
CA HIS A 181 6.68 7.33 16.57
C HIS A 181 6.60 8.67 17.31
N GLU A 182 5.74 8.79 18.31
CA GLU A 182 5.63 10.02 19.12
C GLU A 182 6.94 10.38 19.83
N SER A 183 7.71 9.37 20.28
CA SER A 183 9.01 9.60 20.94
C SER A 183 10.21 9.62 20.00
N GLY A 184 9.99 9.52 18.68
CA GLY A 184 11.06 9.32 17.71
C GLY A 184 10.86 10.23 16.50
N ASN A 185 11.79 11.16 16.32
CA ASN A 185 11.87 12.09 15.18
C ASN A 185 12.10 11.39 13.83
N LEU A 186 11.89 10.07 13.73
CA LEU A 186 12.38 9.21 12.66
C LEU A 186 11.34 8.18 12.23
N ALA A 187 10.97 8.23 10.96
CA ALA A 187 10.23 7.17 10.28
C ALA A 187 11.03 6.69 9.07
N LEU A 188 11.42 5.42 9.04
CA LEU A 188 12.16 4.83 7.92
C LEU A 188 11.18 4.10 7.00
N LEU A 189 11.12 4.43 5.71
CA LEU A 189 10.39 3.69 4.67
C LEU A 189 11.35 3.15 3.60
N GLY A 190 11.35 1.83 3.39
CA GLY A 190 12.01 1.23 2.21
C GLY A 190 11.23 1.59 0.95
N VAL A 191 11.90 2.16 -0.06
CA VAL A 191 11.28 2.62 -1.30
C VAL A 191 12.16 2.19 -2.48
N PRO A 192 11.60 1.80 -3.62
CA PRO A 192 12.40 1.59 -4.85
C PRO A 192 13.14 2.88 -5.25
N ARG A 193 14.27 2.76 -5.95
CA ARG A 193 14.95 3.91 -6.57
C ARG A 193 13.96 4.66 -7.47
N GLY A 194 13.75 5.96 -7.24
CA GLY A 194 12.85 6.80 -8.06
C GLY A 194 12.22 7.95 -7.29
N LYS A 195 11.38 8.75 -7.97
CA LYS A 195 10.58 9.80 -7.33
C LYS A 195 9.59 9.17 -6.36
N VAL A 196 9.57 9.64 -5.12
CA VAL A 196 8.66 9.20 -4.06
C VAL A 196 7.64 10.29 -3.80
N SER A 197 6.35 9.92 -3.72
CA SER A 197 5.29 10.83 -3.30
C SER A 197 4.94 10.54 -1.84
N LEU A 198 4.84 11.61 -1.04
CA LEU A 198 4.48 11.57 0.36
C LEU A 198 3.06 12.03 0.55
N HIS A 199 2.30 11.26 1.32
CA HIS A 199 0.92 11.58 1.60
C HIS A 199 0.64 11.43 3.10
N PRO A 200 0.44 12.55 3.83
CA PRO A 200 0.01 12.48 5.22
C PRO A 200 -1.47 12.06 5.28
N ILE A 201 -1.78 11.12 6.17
CA ILE A 201 -3.15 10.84 6.58
C ILE A 201 -3.34 11.46 7.96
N LEU A 202 -4.33 12.32 8.08
CA LEU A 202 -4.66 12.98 9.35
C LEU A 202 -5.86 12.30 10.01
N THR A 203 -5.88 12.24 11.34
CA THR A 203 -7.11 11.92 12.08
C THR A 203 -8.03 13.14 12.05
N SER A 204 -9.34 12.91 11.87
CA SER A 204 -10.36 13.92 12.20
C SER A 204 -10.34 14.09 13.73
N ARG A 205 -10.19 15.33 14.20
CA ARG A 205 -10.40 15.64 15.62
C ARG A 205 -11.87 15.47 15.98
#